data_AF-A0A645CYK0-F1
#
_entry.id   AF-A0A645CYK0-F1
#
_cell.length_a   1.000
_cell.length_b   1.000
_cell.length_c   1.000
_cell.angle_alpha   90.00
_cell.angle_beta   90.00
_cell.angle_gamma   90.00
#
_symmetry.space_group_name_H-M   'P 1'
#
loop_
_entity.id
_entity.type
_entity.pdbx_description
1 polymer ?
#
loop_
_entity_poly.entity_id
_entity_poly.type
_entity_poly.pdbx_seq_one_letter_code
_entity_poly.pdbx_strand_id
1 'polypeptide(L)'
;MVSALVGGPAGTNYGENISAMAITKVFSIPVLMAASVIAMIIACFTPLINVIYSLPQAVIGGLEVFLFGAIAAQGMAIMIDKKVDMFSSKNIAVIATIMVIGVGGQYAFGGTIPFFGISVPCVAGAAIFGILLNLLLSIKKQ
;
A
#
# COMPACT_ATOMS: atom_id res chain seq x y z
N MET A 1 0.68 14.47 -10.69
CA MET A 1 1.16 15.73 -11.29
C MET A 1 0.50 16.94 -10.64
N VAL A 2 -0.83 17.07 -10.67
CA VAL A 2 -1.55 18.19 -10.00
C VAL A 2 -1.20 18.32 -8.51
N SER A 3 -1.26 17.23 -7.74
CA SER A 3 -0.87 17.22 -6.31
C SER A 3 0.54 17.79 -6.08
N ALA A 4 1.53 17.35 -6.88
CA ALA A 4 2.91 17.81 -6.75
C ALA A 4 3.08 19.30 -7.06
N LEU A 5 2.30 19.86 -7.99
CA LEU A 5 2.34 21.30 -8.32
C LEU A 5 1.90 22.17 -7.14
N VAL A 6 1.05 21.65 -6.26
CA VAL A 6 0.58 22.34 -5.06
C VAL A 6 1.30 21.87 -3.78
N GLY A 7 2.42 21.14 -3.92
CA GLY A 7 3.23 20.65 -2.80
C GLY A 7 2.68 19.41 -2.09
N GLY A 8 1.66 18.75 -2.65
CA GLY A 8 1.08 17.52 -2.10
C GLY A 8 1.86 16.25 -2.48
N PRO A 9 1.70 15.16 -1.72
CA PRO A 9 2.39 13.89 -1.97
C PRO A 9 1.83 13.17 -3.21
N ALA A 10 2.51 12.08 -3.61
CA ALA A 10 1.96 11.15 -4.59
C ALA A 10 0.69 10.47 -4.04
N GLY A 11 -0.34 10.36 -4.88
CA GLY A 11 -1.60 9.72 -4.52
C GLY A 11 -1.72 8.31 -5.08
N THR A 12 -2.55 7.48 -4.44
CA THR A 12 -2.95 6.15 -4.91
C THR A 12 -4.42 5.90 -4.57
N ASN A 13 -5.01 4.87 -5.18
CA ASN A 13 -6.32 4.38 -4.75
C ASN A 13 -6.15 3.61 -3.43
N TYR A 14 -6.91 4.00 -2.41
CA TYR A 14 -6.87 3.36 -1.09
C TYR A 14 -7.72 2.09 -1.08
N GLY A 15 -7.11 0.96 -0.72
CA GLY A 15 -7.77 -0.35 -0.64
C GLY A 15 -8.84 -0.41 0.46
N GLU A 16 -8.73 0.48 1.44
CA GLU A 16 -9.63 0.60 2.57
C GLU A 16 -10.96 1.27 2.15
N ASN A 17 -10.91 2.19 1.19
CA ASN A 17 -12.12 2.73 0.57
C ASN A 17 -12.85 1.65 -0.23
N ILE A 18 -12.12 0.80 -0.96
CA ILE A 18 -12.69 -0.33 -1.70
C ILE A 18 -13.34 -1.32 -0.72
N SER A 19 -12.66 -1.60 0.39
CA SER A 19 -13.16 -2.46 1.46
C SER A 19 -14.42 -1.89 2.13
N ALA A 20 -14.44 -0.59 2.42
CA ALA A 20 -15.61 0.11 2.96
C ALA A 20 -16.80 0.03 1.99
N MET A 21 -16.59 0.23 0.68
CA MET A 21 -17.65 0.06 -0.32
C MET A 21 -18.14 -1.40 -0.42
N ALA A 22 -17.23 -2.37 -0.30
CA ALA A 22 -17.57 -3.79 -0.32
C ALA A 22 -18.43 -4.22 0.89
N ILE A 23 -18.21 -3.62 2.06
CA ILE A 23 -18.97 -3.84 3.29
C ILE A 23 -20.31 -3.09 3.26
N THR A 24 -20.28 -1.79 2.98
CA THR A 24 -21.47 -0.92 2.99
C THR A 24 -22.39 -1.14 1.79
N LYS A 25 -21.90 -1.79 0.73
CA LYS A 25 -22.56 -1.95 -0.58
C LYS A 25 -22.91 -0.63 -1.26
N VAL A 26 -22.24 0.47 -0.88
CA VAL A 26 -22.42 1.79 -1.49
C VAL A 26 -21.25 2.10 -2.41
N PHE A 27 -21.44 1.93 -3.72
CA PHE A 27 -20.43 2.21 -4.76
C PHE A 27 -20.69 3.54 -5.48
N SER A 28 -21.20 4.52 -4.75
CA SER A 28 -21.71 5.78 -5.31
C SER A 28 -20.59 6.81 -5.51
N ILE A 29 -20.36 7.22 -6.77
CA ILE A 29 -19.43 8.31 -7.12
C ILE A 29 -19.77 9.62 -6.39
N PRO A 30 -21.06 10.06 -6.31
CA PRO A 30 -21.44 11.21 -5.50
C PRO A 30 -20.98 11.16 -4.05
N VAL A 31 -21.00 9.98 -3.43
CA VAL A 31 -20.54 9.82 -2.03
C VAL A 31 -19.03 10.06 -1.93
N LEU A 32 -18.25 9.56 -2.88
CA LEU A 32 -16.80 9.81 -2.93
C LEU A 32 -16.47 11.29 -3.19
N MET A 33 -17.25 11.97 -4.03
CA MET A 33 -17.12 13.43 -4.23
C MET A 33 -17.49 14.22 -2.98
N ALA A 34 -18.55 13.84 -2.27
CA ALA A 34 -18.89 14.47 -1.00
C ALA A 34 -17.77 14.28 0.03
N ALA A 35 -17.21 13.07 0.14
CA ALA A 35 -16.09 12.78 1.03
C ALA A 35 -14.85 13.63 0.72
N SER A 36 -14.50 13.82 -0.57
CA SER A 36 -13.36 14.65 -0.95
C SER A 36 -13.58 16.14 -0.63
N VAL A 37 -14.80 16.66 -0.83
CA VAL A 37 -15.16 18.03 -0.45
C VAL A 37 -15.07 18.22 1.06
N ILE A 38 -15.58 17.27 1.85
CA ILE A 38 -15.47 17.30 3.31
C ILE A 38 -14.00 17.30 3.74
N ALA A 39 -13.16 16.46 3.13
CA ALA A 39 -11.74 16.41 3.43
C ALA A 39 -11.03 17.74 3.11
N MET A 40 -11.35 18.38 1.97
CA MET A 40 -10.83 19.70 1.63
C MET A 40 -11.25 20.77 2.64
N ILE A 41 -12.52 20.76 3.08
CA ILE A 41 -12.99 21.68 4.11
C ILE A 41 -12.18 21.47 5.38
N ILE A 42 -12.10 20.24 5.91
CA ILE A 42 -11.35 19.93 7.13
C ILE A 42 -9.89 20.39 7.02
N ALA A 43 -9.22 20.15 5.88
CA ALA A 43 -7.83 20.55 5.66
C ALA A 43 -7.61 22.08 5.62
N CYS A 44 -8.63 22.87 5.29
CA CYS A 44 -8.53 24.33 5.22
C CYS A 44 -8.85 25.03 6.55
N PHE A 45 -9.45 24.35 7.54
CA PHE A 45 -9.85 24.95 8.81
C PHE A 45 -9.08 24.35 10.00
N THR A 46 -8.11 25.10 10.53
CA THR A 46 -7.24 24.67 11.65
C THR A 46 -7.98 24.10 12.87
N PRO A 47 -9.13 24.64 13.33
CA PRO A 47 -9.85 24.06 14.45
C PRO A 47 -10.30 22.61 14.20
N LEU A 48 -10.69 22.26 12.97
CA LEU A 48 -11.10 20.90 12.61
C LEU A 48 -9.90 19.95 12.57
N ILE A 49 -8.74 20.43 12.11
CA ILE A 49 -7.49 19.66 12.14
C ILE A 49 -7.06 19.36 13.59
N ASN A 50 -7.20 20.33 14.49
CA ASN A 50 -6.85 20.14 15.90
C ASN A 50 -7.69 19.05 16.58
N VAL A 51 -8.94 18.86 16.15
CA VAL A 51 -9.77 17.73 16.61
C VAL A 51 -9.13 16.40 16.20
N ILE A 52 -8.62 16.28 14.97
CA ILE A 52 -7.92 15.07 14.51
C ILE A 52 -6.64 14.83 15.32
N TYR A 53 -5.86 15.88 15.58
CA TYR A 53 -4.65 15.75 16.40
C TYR A 53 -4.93 15.48 17.89
N SER A 54 -6.14 15.73 18.37
CA SER A 54 -6.55 15.36 19.72
C SER A 54 -6.82 13.86 19.90
N LEU A 55 -6.83 13.06 18.81
CA LEU A 55 -7.04 11.62 18.89
C LEU A 55 -5.89 10.93 19.64
N PRO A 56 -6.19 10.02 20.58
CA PRO A 56 -5.17 9.25 21.26
C PRO A 56 -4.34 8.43 20.28
N GLN A 57 -3.03 8.34 20.51
CA GLN A 57 -2.12 7.55 19.67
C GLN A 57 -2.53 6.08 19.57
N ALA A 58 -3.13 5.52 20.62
CA ALA A 58 -3.67 4.16 20.60
C ALA A 58 -4.79 3.96 19.56
N VAL A 59 -5.61 4.99 19.31
CA VAL A 59 -6.66 4.95 18.29
C VAL A 59 -6.05 5.01 16.90
N ILE A 60 -5.08 5.92 16.69
CA ILE A 60 -4.38 6.07 15.41
C ILE A 60 -3.62 4.76 15.07
N GLY A 61 -2.88 4.19 16.02
CA GLY A 61 -2.19 2.92 15.82
C GLY A 61 -3.14 1.76 15.53
N GLY A 62 -4.29 1.70 16.20
CA GLY A 62 -5.33 0.69 15.91
C GLY A 62 -5.88 0.81 14.49
N LEU A 63 -6.11 2.04 14.02
CA LEU A 63 -6.52 2.31 12.65
C LEU A 63 -5.43 1.87 11.66
N GLU A 64 -4.18 2.25 11.87
CA GLU A 64 -3.06 1.87 10.99
C GLU A 64 -2.90 0.36 10.86
N VAL A 65 -2.97 -0.39 11.96
CA VAL A 65 -2.90 -1.86 11.93
C VAL A 65 -4.01 -2.45 11.06
N PHE A 66 -5.24 -1.96 11.21
CA PHE A 66 -6.37 -2.42 10.39
C PHE A 66 -6.19 -2.03 8.91
N LEU A 67 -5.87 -0.77 8.64
CA LEU A 67 -5.77 -0.21 7.29
C LEU A 67 -4.65 -0.89 6.49
N PHE A 68 -3.43 -0.99 7.04
CA PHE A 68 -2.32 -1.69 6.39
C PHE A 68 -2.56 -3.20 6.27
N GLY A 69 -3.23 -3.81 7.27
CA GLY A 69 -3.65 -5.20 7.19
C GLY A 69 -4.65 -5.45 6.06
N ALA A 70 -5.62 -4.56 5.86
CA ALA A 70 -6.58 -4.63 4.77
C ALA A 70 -5.91 -4.49 3.40
N ILE A 71 -4.92 -3.60 3.26
CA ILE A 71 -4.11 -3.47 2.03
C ILE A 71 -3.40 -4.79 1.71
N ALA A 72 -2.74 -5.41 2.69
CA ALA A 72 -2.05 -6.69 2.50
C ALA A 72 -3.03 -7.81 2.09
N ALA A 73 -4.18 -7.90 2.76
CA ALA A 73 -5.23 -8.87 2.43
C ALA A 73 -5.78 -8.65 1.02
N GLN A 74 -5.97 -7.40 0.59
CA GLN A 74 -6.42 -7.07 -0.76
C GLN A 74 -5.41 -7.52 -1.82
N GLY A 75 -4.10 -7.40 -1.56
CA GLY A 75 -3.05 -7.94 -2.42
C GLY A 75 -3.17 -9.46 -2.61
N MET A 76 -3.40 -10.20 -1.53
CA MET A 76 -3.67 -11.65 -1.61
C MET A 76 -4.95 -11.96 -2.37
N ALA A 77 -6.03 -11.22 -2.12
CA ALA A 77 -7.31 -11.41 -2.82
C ALA A 77 -7.16 -11.21 -4.33
N ILE A 78 -6.35 -10.25 -4.79
CA ILE A 78 -6.05 -10.06 -6.22
C ILE A 78 -5.33 -11.28 -6.79
N MET A 79 -4.35 -11.85 -6.08
CA MET A 79 -3.65 -13.04 -6.57
C MET A 79 -4.58 -14.26 -6.68
N ILE A 80 -5.51 -14.42 -5.71
CA ILE A 80 -6.52 -15.48 -5.74
C ILE A 80 -7.50 -15.27 -6.90
N ASP A 81 -8.02 -14.04 -7.08
CA ASP A 81 -8.91 -13.68 -8.19
C ASP A 81 -8.25 -13.95 -9.55
N LYS A 82 -6.96 -13.63 -9.68
CA LYS A 82 -6.15 -13.92 -10.87
C LYS A 82 -5.71 -15.37 -11.00
N LYS A 83 -6.19 -16.28 -10.13
CA LYS A 83 -5.90 -17.71 -10.15
C LYS A 83 -4.39 -18.01 -10.15
N VAL A 84 -3.62 -17.23 -9.39
CA VAL A 84 -2.20 -17.50 -9.18
C VAL A 84 -2.04 -18.80 -8.41
N ASP A 85 -1.31 -19.77 -8.97
CA ASP A 85 -1.01 -21.02 -8.28
C ASP A 85 -0.02 -20.78 -7.13
N MET A 86 -0.55 -20.78 -5.90
CA MET A 86 0.22 -20.58 -4.67
C MET A 86 1.08 -21.80 -4.27
N PHE A 87 0.89 -22.94 -4.93
CA PHE A 87 1.71 -24.14 -4.72
C PHE A 87 2.85 -24.26 -5.73
N SER A 88 2.89 -23.39 -6.73
CA SER A 88 3.99 -23.33 -7.68
C SER A 88 5.27 -22.86 -6.98
N SER A 89 6.33 -23.68 -7.03
CA SER A 89 7.65 -23.33 -6.46
C SER A 89 8.20 -22.00 -6.99
N LYS A 90 7.91 -21.67 -8.25
CA LYS A 90 8.27 -20.38 -8.86
C LYS A 90 7.57 -19.21 -8.16
N ASN A 91 6.25 -19.29 -7.99
CA ASN A 91 5.48 -18.20 -7.38
C ASN A 91 5.84 -18.04 -5.90
N ILE A 92 6.02 -19.16 -5.18
CA ILE A 92 6.49 -19.15 -3.80
C ILE A 92 7.85 -18.45 -3.70
N ALA A 93 8.81 -18.75 -4.58
CA ALA A 93 10.12 -18.11 -4.57
C ALA A 93 10.03 -16.58 -4.76
N VAL A 94 9.18 -16.12 -5.69
CA VAL A 94 8.96 -14.69 -5.93
C VAL A 94 8.30 -14.02 -4.72
N ILE A 95 7.23 -14.61 -4.17
CA ILE A 95 6.52 -14.07 -3.01
C ILE A 95 7.45 -13.99 -1.80
N ALA A 96 8.15 -15.08 -1.48
CA ALA A 96 9.03 -15.16 -0.32
C ALA A 96 10.16 -14.12 -0.38
N THR A 97 10.79 -13.95 -1.54
CA THR A 97 11.87 -12.96 -1.69
C THR A 97 11.38 -11.52 -1.60
N ILE A 98 10.22 -11.19 -2.17
CA ILE A 98 9.58 -9.87 -2.00
C ILE A 98 9.30 -9.62 -0.52
N MET A 99 8.76 -10.60 0.20
CA MET A 99 8.46 -10.46 1.63
C MET A 99 9.72 -10.24 2.46
N VAL A 100 10.79 -11.01 2.22
CA VAL A 100 12.05 -10.89 2.95
C VAL A 100 12.72 -9.54 2.69
N ILE A 101 12.78 -9.09 1.43
CA ILE A 101 13.42 -7.80 1.09
C ILE A 101 12.57 -6.63 1.59
N GLY A 102 11.24 -6.70 1.43
CA GLY A 102 10.33 -5.63 1.80
C GLY A 102 10.22 -5.48 3.32
N VAL A 103 9.78 -6.54 4.01
CA VAL A 103 9.51 -6.52 5.46
C VAL A 103 10.80 -6.68 6.26
N GLY A 104 11.64 -7.65 5.88
CA GLY A 104 12.94 -7.85 6.53
C GLY A 104 13.89 -6.67 6.32
N GLY A 105 13.90 -6.08 5.12
CA GLY A 105 14.66 -4.87 4.84
C GLY A 105 14.18 -3.66 5.65
N GLN A 106 12.86 -3.50 5.86
CA GLN A 106 12.33 -2.49 6.78
C GLN A 106 12.84 -2.69 8.21
N TYR A 107 12.78 -3.92 8.72
CA TYR A 107 13.26 -4.22 10.07
C TYR A 107 14.77 -3.99 10.24
N ALA A 108 15.59 -4.39 9.25
CA ALA A 108 17.04 -4.31 9.34
C ALA A 108 17.62 -2.91 9.03
N PHE A 109 17.00 -2.16 8.11
CA PHE A 109 17.55 -0.90 7.59
C PHE A 109 16.64 0.32 7.82
N GLY A 110 15.53 0.16 8.55
CA GLY A 110 14.68 1.27 8.98
C GLY A 110 13.97 2.02 7.85
N GLY A 111 13.80 1.41 6.67
CA GLY A 111 13.11 2.08 5.56
C GLY A 111 13.75 1.91 4.19
N THR A 112 15.09 1.94 4.18
CA THR A 112 15.88 2.08 2.96
C THR A 112 17.11 1.20 3.02
N ILE A 113 17.27 0.35 2.01
CA ILE A 113 18.43 -0.53 1.85
C ILE A 113 19.59 0.28 1.26
N PRO A 114 20.75 0.35 1.91
CA PRO A 114 21.94 0.95 1.32
C PRO A 114 22.45 0.02 0.20
N PHE A 115 22.36 0.48 -1.04
CA PHE A 115 22.73 -0.29 -2.22
C PHE A 115 23.69 0.52 -3.09
N PHE A 116 24.96 0.14 -3.10
CA PHE A 116 26.03 0.79 -3.90
C PHE A 116 26.05 2.32 -3.82
N GLY A 117 25.90 2.87 -2.61
CA GLY A 117 25.90 4.33 -2.38
C GLY A 117 24.56 5.03 -2.60
N ILE A 118 23.49 4.29 -2.91
CA ILE A 118 22.13 4.81 -3.07
C ILE A 118 21.24 4.20 -1.98
N SER A 119 20.38 5.02 -1.37
CA SER A 119 19.37 4.58 -0.40
C SER A 119 18.09 4.16 -1.13
N VAL A 120 17.90 2.86 -1.34
CA VAL A 120 16.75 2.32 -2.07
C VAL A 120 15.62 2.00 -1.08
N PRO A 121 14.39 2.52 -1.25
CA PRO A 121 13.26 2.16 -0.40
C PRO A 121 13.02 0.64 -0.42
N CYS A 122 12.87 0.00 0.74
CA CYS A 122 12.77 -1.47 0.84
C CYS A 122 11.63 -2.04 -0.02
N VAL A 123 10.48 -1.37 -0.03
CA VAL A 123 9.31 -1.78 -0.81
C VAL A 123 9.59 -1.69 -2.32
N ALA A 124 10.25 -0.62 -2.77
CA ALA A 124 10.61 -0.46 -4.18
C ALA A 124 11.67 -1.47 -4.61
N GLY A 125 12.70 -1.68 -3.77
CA GLY A 125 13.74 -2.69 -4.00
C GLY A 125 13.15 -4.11 -4.08
N ALA A 126 12.23 -4.45 -3.18
CA ALA A 126 11.52 -5.72 -3.20
C ALA A 126 10.71 -5.92 -4.47
N ALA A 127 9.97 -4.89 -4.91
CA ALA A 127 9.16 -4.96 -6.13
C ALA A 127 10.03 -5.15 -7.39
N ILE A 128 11.11 -4.37 -7.53
CA ILE A 128 12.05 -4.49 -8.66
C ILE A 128 12.68 -5.88 -8.68
N PHE A 129 13.17 -6.35 -7.53
CA PHE A 129 13.77 -7.68 -7.42
C PHE A 129 12.77 -8.78 -7.79
N GLY A 130 11.54 -8.71 -7.27
CA GLY A 130 10.48 -9.66 -7.57
C GLY A 130 10.10 -9.72 -9.05
N ILE A 131 10.03 -8.57 -9.72
CA ILE A 131 9.80 -8.49 -11.17
C ILE A 131 10.94 -9.17 -11.94
N LEU A 132 12.19 -8.83 -11.62
CA LEU A 132 13.36 -9.43 -12.28
C LEU A 132 13.43 -10.94 -12.05
N LEU A 133 13.22 -11.40 -10.83
CA LEU A 133 13.22 -12.82 -10.50
C LEU A 133 12.10 -13.56 -11.24
N ASN A 134 10.89 -13.01 -11.28
CA ASN A 134 9.79 -13.61 -12.02
C ASN A 134 10.09 -13.72 -13.52
N LEU A 135 10.70 -12.69 -14.12
CA LEU A 135 11.13 -12.72 -15.52
C LEU A 135 12.19 -13.80 -15.76
N LEU A 136 13.24 -13.85 -14.94
CA LEU A 136 14.30 -14.85 -15.04
C LEU A 136 13.76 -16.28 -14.94
N LEU A 137 12.87 -16.55 -13.97
CA LEU A 137 12.25 -17.86 -13.80
C LEU A 137 11.22 -18.20 -14.88
N SER A 138 10.74 -17.22 -15.64
CA SER A 138 9.82 -17.44 -16.77
C SER A 138 10.54 -17.84 -18.06
N ILE A 139 11.80 -17.41 -18.25
CA ILE A 139 12.57 -17.65 -19.49
C ILE A 139 12.80 -19.14 -19.74
N LYS A 140 12.92 -19.96 -18.69
CA LYS A 140 13.12 -21.42 -18.82
C LYS A 140 11.86 -22.23 -19.13
N LYS A 141 10.68 -21.59 -19.18
CA LYS A 141 9.39 -22.26 -19.43
C LYS A 141 8.93 -21.98 -20.87
N GLN A 142 9.72 -22.44 -21.84
CA GLN A 142 9.27 -22.76 -23.20
C GLN A 142 9.27 -24.28 -23.36
#